data_AF-A0A8W8M9E0-F1
#
_entry.id   AF-A0A8W8M9E0-F1
#
_cell.length_a   1.000
_cell.length_b   1.000
_cell.length_c   1.000
_cell.angle_alpha   90.00
_cell.angle_beta   90.00
_cell.angle_gamma   90.00
#
_symmetry.space_group_name_H-M   'P 1'
#
loop_
_entity.id
_entity.type
_entity.pdbx_description
1 polymer ?
#
loop_
_entity_poly.entity_id
_entity_poly.type
_entity_poly.pdbx_seq_one_letter_code
_entity_poly.pdbx_strand_id
1 'polypeptide(L)'
;CIQFLWNYGAHLVSYKTIVGDKHNGGLMLNDIYLKMLSFRLKFLAKYFCTSKDFLWKHILKYHLSKICSLGANSEIFLLRLFSQDLPTLPQFYKEMFSAWYAIEDYVIFNQKESDVYNFCLFCNPKVTNKGKMLKWNVFIKAGVTHVKHIAYEVIPGFLPSSYIVDIIQEYDPDVNVLAMKENYRTLLESIPREWTEYVKEKEFHNMAFLADFCVKYENQSIVFSTCTVKIFYKLLIHKLFQHPVSNSFWKEKFNIDDSDVFFKRWGTLLESYKPPEIIELDFKMYHNAIFTYEKLFIIGKTESNCCPICSLQNEDIIHLFIGCNELHEFINKFVVYHLETLFKDVDVNIFNTLRFDEMFFSSLSTGIKNVNTFFVNFFLSICRLSIYKRRQLFIKSQQKMDVTKFCKYMLRQFISYNHYQLCIKENRRNIFSKLFLNRNPLVKETEGVLIFIF
;
A
#
# COMPACT_ATOMS: atom_id res chain seq x y z
N CYS A 1 2.27 -16.91 10.02
CA CYS A 1 3.45 -16.31 9.37
C CYS A 1 3.93 -15.04 10.09
N ILE A 2 3.06 -14.05 10.33
CA ILE A 2 3.43 -12.79 11.02
C ILE A 2 3.88 -13.02 12.48
N GLN A 3 3.16 -13.86 13.24
CA GLN A 3 3.55 -14.22 14.62
C GLN A 3 4.91 -14.92 14.71
N PHE A 4 5.29 -15.66 13.66
CA PHE A 4 6.57 -16.37 13.58
C PHE A 4 7.74 -15.41 13.34
N LEU A 5 7.60 -14.44 12.43
CA LEU A 5 8.67 -13.48 12.10
C LEU A 5 9.10 -12.63 13.30
N TRP A 6 8.21 -12.43 14.27
CA TRP A 6 8.44 -11.56 15.43
C TRP A 6 8.44 -12.30 16.77
N ASN A 7 8.51 -13.63 16.74
CA ASN A 7 8.50 -14.49 17.93
C ASN A 7 7.39 -14.11 18.94
N TYR A 8 6.16 -13.88 18.44
CA TYR A 8 4.99 -13.44 19.21
C TYR A 8 5.13 -12.09 19.95
N GLY A 9 6.18 -11.31 19.70
CA GLY A 9 6.36 -9.97 20.26
C GLY A 9 5.46 -8.92 19.62
N ALA A 10 5.18 -7.83 20.35
CA ALA A 10 4.46 -6.68 19.83
C ALA A 10 5.24 -6.01 18.68
N HIS A 11 4.55 -5.70 17.59
CA HIS A 11 5.17 -5.06 16.42
C HIS A 11 5.51 -3.61 16.74
N LEU A 12 6.78 -3.22 16.51
CA LEU A 12 7.22 -1.83 16.61
C LEU A 12 6.64 -0.94 15.50
N VAL A 13 6.34 -1.53 14.36
CA VAL A 13 5.73 -0.87 13.20
C VAL A 13 4.57 -1.75 12.72
N SER A 14 3.44 -1.12 12.39
CA SER A 14 2.26 -1.85 11.92
C SER A 14 2.57 -2.70 10.68
N TYR A 15 2.05 -3.93 10.65
CA TYR A 15 2.16 -4.82 9.50
C TYR A 15 1.70 -4.15 8.20
N LYS A 16 0.57 -3.43 8.26
CA LYS A 16 -0.01 -2.70 7.12
C LYS A 16 0.93 -1.63 6.57
N THR A 17 1.83 -1.10 7.37
CA THR A 17 2.86 -0.16 6.93
C THR A 17 4.08 -0.89 6.38
N ILE A 18 4.56 -1.94 7.06
CA ILE A 18 5.76 -2.70 6.69
C ILE A 18 5.66 -3.34 5.29
N VAL A 19 4.49 -3.82 4.90
CA VAL A 19 4.26 -4.41 3.56
C VAL A 19 4.34 -3.39 2.41
N GLY A 20 4.24 -2.10 2.73
CA GLY A 20 4.29 -1.00 1.77
C GLY A 20 5.68 -0.72 1.21
N ASP A 21 5.73 0.24 0.30
CA ASP A 21 6.97 0.68 -0.36
C ASP A 21 7.93 1.37 0.61
N LYS A 22 9.24 1.21 0.39
CA LYS A 22 10.28 1.83 1.22
C LYS A 22 10.23 3.35 1.18
N HIS A 23 9.84 3.94 0.06
CA HIS A 23 9.66 5.40 -0.10
C HIS A 23 8.45 5.94 0.68
N ASN A 24 7.59 5.07 1.20
CA ASN A 24 6.42 5.43 2.01
C ASN A 24 6.56 4.96 3.48
N GLY A 25 7.76 4.58 3.90
CA GLY A 25 8.06 4.11 5.27
C GLY A 25 7.84 2.62 5.49
N GLY A 26 7.54 1.84 4.44
CA GLY A 26 7.50 0.38 4.52
C GLY A 26 8.88 -0.27 4.37
N LEU A 27 8.89 -1.61 4.32
CA LEU A 27 10.08 -2.42 4.04
C LEU A 27 9.89 -3.33 2.81
N MET A 28 8.75 -3.22 2.12
CA MET A 28 8.33 -4.12 1.05
C MET A 28 8.30 -5.59 1.48
N LEU A 29 7.86 -5.84 2.72
CA LEU A 29 7.72 -7.21 3.22
C LEU A 29 6.68 -7.95 2.37
N ASN A 30 7.07 -9.12 1.86
CA ASN A 30 6.17 -9.93 1.05
C ASN A 30 5.04 -10.50 1.91
N ASP A 31 3.81 -10.18 1.54
CA ASP A 31 2.60 -10.81 2.06
C ASP A 31 2.28 -12.04 1.21
N ILE A 32 2.47 -13.22 1.80
CA ILE A 32 2.25 -14.52 1.13
C ILE A 32 0.77 -14.67 0.73
N TYR A 33 -0.16 -14.21 1.56
CA TYR A 33 -1.58 -14.31 1.30
C TYR A 33 -1.98 -13.40 0.13
N LEU A 34 -1.53 -12.14 0.12
CA LEU A 34 -1.77 -11.25 -1.03
C LEU A 34 -1.09 -11.77 -2.30
N LYS A 35 0.08 -12.42 -2.18
CA LYS A 35 0.73 -13.07 -3.32
C LYS A 35 -0.10 -14.22 -3.87
N MET A 36 -0.68 -15.05 -2.99
CA MET A 36 -1.61 -16.11 -3.36
C MET A 36 -2.83 -15.53 -4.09
N LEU A 37 -3.48 -14.49 -3.56
CA LEU A 37 -4.60 -13.82 -4.23
C LEU A 37 -4.20 -13.25 -5.59
N SER A 38 -3.00 -12.69 -5.73
CA SER A 38 -2.47 -12.20 -7.01
C SER A 38 -2.32 -13.31 -8.04
N PHE A 39 -1.97 -14.52 -7.62
CA PHE A 39 -1.95 -15.68 -8.52
C PHE A 39 -3.37 -16.13 -8.90
N ARG A 40 -4.33 -16.09 -7.98
CA ARG A 40 -5.75 -16.36 -8.28
C ARG A 40 -6.30 -15.37 -9.31
N LEU A 41 -5.98 -14.08 -9.15
CA LEU A 41 -6.31 -13.05 -10.13
C LEU A 41 -5.63 -13.27 -11.48
N LYS A 42 -4.37 -13.72 -11.50
CA LYS A 42 -3.71 -14.05 -12.77
C LYS A 42 -4.36 -15.26 -13.46
N PHE A 43 -4.86 -16.23 -12.69
CA PHE A 43 -5.61 -17.34 -13.23
C PHE A 43 -6.95 -16.87 -13.83
N LEU A 44 -7.64 -15.95 -13.15
CA LEU A 44 -8.85 -15.30 -13.67
C LEU A 44 -8.55 -14.48 -14.95
N ALA A 45 -7.42 -13.79 -15.00
CA ALA A 45 -7.00 -13.04 -16.20
C ALA A 45 -6.78 -13.98 -17.39
N LYS A 46 -6.24 -15.18 -17.16
CA LYS A 46 -6.15 -16.22 -18.20
C LYS A 46 -7.53 -16.73 -18.62
N TYR A 47 -8.49 -16.81 -17.70
CA TYR A 47 -9.87 -17.21 -18.02
C TYR A 47 -10.51 -16.24 -19.02
N PHE A 48 -10.44 -14.93 -18.75
CA PHE A 48 -10.96 -13.88 -19.64
C PHE A 48 -10.17 -13.70 -20.95
N CYS A 49 -8.96 -14.25 -21.06
CA CYS A 49 -8.19 -14.19 -22.29
C CYS A 49 -8.76 -15.14 -23.36
N THR A 50 -9.34 -14.61 -24.43
CA THR A 50 -10.00 -15.41 -25.48
C THR A 50 -9.04 -16.11 -26.44
N SER A 51 -7.77 -15.71 -26.51
CA SER A 51 -6.80 -16.24 -27.48
C SER A 51 -6.37 -17.69 -27.24
N LYS A 52 -6.64 -18.24 -26.06
CA LYS A 52 -6.27 -19.62 -25.70
C LYS A 52 -7.42 -20.31 -25.01
N ASP A 53 -7.85 -21.43 -25.56
CA ASP A 53 -8.86 -22.29 -24.95
C ASP A 53 -8.18 -23.48 -24.25
N PHE A 54 -8.29 -23.51 -22.91
CA PHE A 54 -7.66 -24.55 -22.08
C PHE A 54 -8.76 -25.36 -21.40
N LEU A 55 -8.55 -26.67 -21.23
CA LEU A 55 -9.53 -27.58 -20.62
C LEU A 55 -10.07 -27.09 -19.27
N TRP A 56 -9.20 -26.54 -18.41
CA TRP A 56 -9.60 -26.05 -17.09
C TRP A 56 -10.61 -24.89 -17.17
N LYS A 57 -10.68 -24.15 -18.28
CA LYS A 57 -11.68 -23.09 -18.47
C LYS A 57 -13.08 -23.66 -18.60
N HIS A 58 -13.23 -24.80 -19.26
CA HIS A 58 -14.50 -25.51 -19.38
C HIS A 58 -14.97 -26.04 -18.03
N ILE A 59 -14.03 -26.55 -17.22
CA ILE A 59 -14.30 -26.96 -15.84
C ILE A 59 -14.77 -25.77 -14.99
N LEU A 60 -14.09 -24.62 -15.12
CA LEU A 60 -14.52 -23.40 -14.44
C LEU A 60 -15.91 -22.97 -14.90
N LYS A 61 -16.18 -22.89 -16.22
CA LYS A 61 -17.51 -22.55 -16.77
C LYS A 61 -18.61 -23.46 -16.22
N TYR A 62 -18.35 -24.77 -16.17
CA TYR A 62 -19.26 -25.73 -15.56
C TYR A 62 -19.61 -25.33 -14.11
N HIS A 63 -18.61 -25.08 -13.27
CA HIS A 63 -18.84 -24.64 -11.90
C HIS A 63 -19.56 -23.28 -11.80
N LEU A 64 -19.21 -22.30 -12.65
CA LEU A 64 -19.86 -20.98 -12.67
C LEU A 64 -21.34 -21.09 -13.02
N SER A 65 -21.69 -21.90 -14.03
CA SER A 65 -23.09 -22.12 -14.45
C SER A 65 -23.98 -22.70 -13.35
N LYS A 66 -23.39 -23.37 -12.35
CA LYS A 66 -24.11 -23.97 -11.22
C LYS A 66 -24.30 -23.01 -10.06
N ILE A 67 -23.63 -21.85 -10.05
CA ILE A 67 -23.79 -20.87 -8.97
C ILE A 67 -25.22 -20.32 -9.01
N CYS A 68 -25.94 -20.46 -7.89
CA CYS A 68 -27.34 -20.06 -7.75
C CYS A 68 -28.27 -20.56 -8.87
N SER A 69 -27.92 -21.62 -9.61
CA SER A 69 -28.65 -22.07 -10.80
C SER A 69 -28.87 -20.99 -11.87
N LEU A 70 -28.02 -19.96 -11.93
CA LEU A 70 -28.20 -18.85 -12.86
C LEU A 70 -27.89 -19.23 -14.31
N GLY A 71 -27.09 -20.27 -14.53
CA GLY A 71 -26.57 -20.62 -15.86
C GLY A 71 -25.54 -19.60 -16.37
N ALA A 72 -25.00 -18.78 -15.49
CA ALA A 72 -24.08 -17.69 -15.83
C ALA A 72 -22.63 -18.18 -16.02
N ASN A 73 -21.91 -17.55 -16.93
CA ASN A 73 -20.49 -17.76 -17.19
C ASN A 73 -19.63 -16.62 -16.64
N SER A 74 -18.97 -15.84 -17.48
CA SER A 74 -18.05 -14.76 -17.07
C SER A 74 -18.78 -13.53 -16.51
N GLU A 75 -20.03 -13.32 -16.90
CA GLU A 75 -20.92 -12.29 -16.38
C GLU A 75 -21.21 -12.46 -14.88
N ILE A 76 -20.96 -13.63 -14.31
CA ILE A 76 -21.07 -13.86 -12.86
C ILE A 76 -20.21 -12.90 -12.03
N PHE A 77 -19.11 -12.41 -12.61
CA PHE A 77 -18.20 -11.47 -11.95
C PHE A 77 -18.76 -10.03 -11.92
N LEU A 78 -19.88 -9.75 -12.60
CA LEU A 78 -20.67 -8.53 -12.47
C LEU A 78 -21.70 -8.62 -11.34
N LEU A 79 -21.90 -9.82 -10.77
CA LEU A 79 -22.91 -10.08 -9.76
C LEU A 79 -22.34 -9.91 -8.34
N ARG A 80 -23.21 -9.51 -7.43
CA ARG A 80 -22.87 -9.44 -6.00
C ARG A 80 -23.31 -10.71 -5.30
N LEU A 81 -22.37 -11.63 -5.13
CA LEU A 81 -22.60 -12.93 -4.50
C LEU A 81 -22.00 -12.94 -3.10
N PHE A 82 -22.66 -13.68 -2.20
CA PHE A 82 -22.22 -13.89 -0.82
C PHE A 82 -21.66 -15.30 -0.63
N SER A 83 -21.01 -15.56 0.50
CA SER A 83 -20.42 -16.88 0.80
C SER A 83 -21.43 -18.02 0.71
N GLN A 84 -22.69 -17.78 1.12
CA GLN A 84 -23.81 -18.70 1.01
C GLN A 84 -24.24 -19.04 -0.43
N ASP A 85 -23.84 -18.22 -1.41
CA ASP A 85 -24.18 -18.40 -2.83
C ASP A 85 -23.15 -19.24 -3.57
N LEU A 86 -21.98 -19.48 -2.96
CA LEU A 86 -20.84 -20.19 -3.54
C LEU A 86 -20.60 -21.61 -2.98
N PRO A 87 -21.57 -22.34 -2.35
CA PRO A 87 -21.26 -23.57 -1.62
C PRO A 87 -20.73 -24.67 -2.55
N THR A 88 -21.21 -24.70 -3.79
CA THR A 88 -20.88 -25.67 -4.84
C THR A 88 -19.51 -25.45 -5.48
N LEU A 89 -18.84 -24.32 -5.20
CA LEU A 89 -17.51 -24.06 -5.74
C LEU A 89 -16.43 -24.80 -4.95
N PRO A 90 -15.52 -25.51 -5.64
CA PRO A 90 -14.24 -25.92 -5.08
C PRO A 90 -13.51 -24.76 -4.40
N GLN A 91 -12.76 -25.07 -3.34
CA GLN A 91 -12.04 -24.08 -2.53
C GLN A 91 -11.16 -23.14 -3.37
N PHE A 92 -10.48 -23.68 -4.38
CA PHE A 92 -9.65 -22.90 -5.29
C PHE A 92 -10.43 -21.79 -6.02
N TYR A 93 -11.65 -22.06 -6.48
CA TYR A 93 -12.48 -21.06 -7.16
C TYR A 93 -13.11 -20.08 -6.17
N LYS A 94 -13.46 -20.52 -4.95
CA LYS A 94 -13.85 -19.59 -3.86
C LYS A 94 -12.76 -18.55 -3.61
N GLU A 95 -11.49 -18.98 -3.55
CA GLU A 95 -10.35 -18.06 -3.42
C GLU A 95 -10.21 -17.11 -4.61
N MET A 96 -10.57 -17.52 -5.83
CA MET A 96 -10.61 -16.63 -6.99
C MET A 96 -11.68 -15.54 -6.85
N PHE A 97 -12.87 -15.88 -6.36
CA PHE A 97 -13.91 -14.88 -6.06
C PHE A 97 -13.47 -13.95 -4.93
N SER A 98 -12.87 -14.45 -3.86
CA SER A 98 -12.31 -13.61 -2.80
C SER A 98 -11.25 -12.64 -3.34
N ALA A 99 -10.39 -13.12 -4.25
CA ALA A 99 -9.39 -12.27 -4.88
C ALA A 99 -10.01 -11.22 -5.81
N TRP A 100 -11.06 -11.57 -6.55
CA TRP A 100 -11.84 -10.64 -7.38
C TRP A 100 -12.46 -9.53 -6.52
N TYR A 101 -13.20 -9.88 -5.48
CA TYR A 101 -13.83 -8.91 -4.56
C TYR A 101 -12.80 -8.02 -3.84
N ALA A 102 -11.60 -8.54 -3.59
CA ALA A 102 -10.53 -7.73 -3.01
C ALA A 102 -10.13 -6.55 -3.90
N ILE A 103 -10.24 -6.67 -5.23
CA ILE A 103 -9.85 -5.62 -6.19
C ILE A 103 -11.02 -5.02 -6.98
N GLU A 104 -12.27 -5.40 -6.69
CA GLU A 104 -13.46 -5.00 -7.44
C GLU A 104 -13.55 -3.48 -7.67
N ASP A 105 -13.20 -2.68 -6.67
CA ASP A 105 -13.20 -1.21 -6.76
C ASP A 105 -12.26 -0.64 -7.84
N TYR A 106 -11.27 -1.42 -8.28
CA TYR A 106 -10.33 -1.05 -9.35
C TYR A 106 -10.77 -1.57 -10.71
N VAL A 107 -11.77 -2.44 -10.78
CA VAL A 107 -12.21 -3.07 -12.02
C VAL A 107 -13.23 -2.19 -12.73
N ILE A 108 -13.07 -2.05 -14.05
CA ILE A 108 -14.05 -1.43 -14.95
C ILE A 108 -14.57 -2.52 -15.87
N PHE A 109 -15.87 -2.55 -16.10
CA PHE A 109 -16.47 -3.37 -17.16
C PHE A 109 -16.83 -2.47 -18.34
N ASN A 110 -16.24 -2.75 -19.51
CA ASN A 110 -16.55 -2.05 -20.75
C ASN A 110 -17.81 -2.69 -21.37
N GLN A 111 -18.97 -2.28 -20.87
CA GLN A 111 -20.26 -2.76 -21.36
C GLN A 111 -20.45 -2.37 -22.83
N LYS A 112 -20.73 -3.36 -23.69
CA LYS A 112 -21.25 -3.14 -25.03
C LYS A 112 -22.77 -3.18 -24.99
N GLU A 113 -23.44 -2.40 -25.84
CA GLU A 113 -24.91 -2.42 -25.91
C GLU A 113 -25.44 -3.82 -26.25
N SER A 114 -24.73 -4.56 -27.10
CA SER A 114 -25.04 -5.95 -27.45
C SER A 114 -25.03 -6.93 -26.27
N ASP A 115 -24.39 -6.58 -25.15
CA ASP A 115 -24.29 -7.46 -23.99
C ASP A 115 -25.57 -7.51 -23.16
N VAL A 116 -26.51 -6.56 -23.37
CA VAL A 116 -27.72 -6.40 -22.55
C VAL A 116 -28.50 -7.70 -22.39
N TYR A 117 -28.69 -8.44 -23.47
CA TYR A 117 -29.40 -9.71 -23.48
C TYR A 117 -28.74 -10.81 -22.63
N ASN A 118 -27.43 -10.72 -22.41
CA ASN A 118 -26.64 -11.68 -21.63
C ASN A 118 -26.51 -11.29 -20.16
N PHE A 119 -27.07 -10.17 -19.69
CA PHE A 119 -27.01 -9.83 -18.28
C PHE A 119 -28.02 -10.63 -17.44
N CYS A 120 -27.56 -11.09 -16.28
CA CYS A 120 -28.42 -11.74 -15.31
C CYS A 120 -29.39 -10.73 -14.68
N LEU A 121 -30.63 -11.16 -14.51
CA LEU A 121 -31.70 -10.39 -13.86
C LEU A 121 -31.56 -10.41 -12.33
N PHE A 122 -31.03 -11.51 -11.79
CA PHE A 122 -30.91 -11.74 -10.35
C PHE A 122 -29.46 -11.65 -9.89
N CYS A 123 -29.28 -11.29 -8.62
CA CYS A 123 -27.97 -11.02 -8.01
C CYS A 123 -27.15 -9.94 -8.73
N ASN A 124 -27.80 -9.10 -9.55
CA ASN A 124 -27.16 -8.04 -10.31
C ASN A 124 -27.32 -6.69 -9.60
N PRO A 125 -26.23 -6.00 -9.23
CA PRO A 125 -26.30 -4.69 -8.56
C PRO A 125 -27.04 -3.61 -9.35
N LYS A 126 -27.16 -3.75 -10.69
CA LYS A 126 -27.89 -2.80 -11.54
C LYS A 126 -29.40 -3.07 -11.56
N VAL A 127 -29.85 -4.28 -11.23
CA VAL A 127 -31.28 -4.65 -11.22
C VAL A 127 -31.77 -4.63 -9.76
N THR A 128 -32.43 -3.55 -9.38
CA THR A 128 -32.83 -3.32 -7.98
C THR A 128 -34.27 -2.87 -7.86
N ASN A 129 -34.95 -3.37 -6.85
CA ASN A 129 -36.27 -2.90 -6.43
C ASN A 129 -36.13 -2.22 -5.07
N LYS A 130 -36.52 -0.95 -4.96
CA LYS A 130 -36.40 -0.14 -3.72
C LYS A 130 -34.98 -0.21 -3.12
N GLY A 131 -33.95 -0.18 -3.97
CA GLY A 131 -32.55 -0.26 -3.59
C GLY A 131 -32.07 -1.64 -3.13
N LYS A 132 -32.92 -2.67 -3.19
CA LYS A 132 -32.54 -4.07 -2.88
C LYS A 132 -32.39 -4.87 -4.17
N MET A 133 -31.31 -5.64 -4.23
CA MET A 133 -31.04 -6.54 -5.33
C MET A 133 -32.04 -7.70 -5.34
N LEU A 134 -32.52 -8.07 -6.53
CA LEU A 134 -33.49 -9.15 -6.67
C LEU A 134 -32.83 -10.54 -6.62
N LYS A 135 -33.49 -11.47 -5.92
CA LYS A 135 -33.15 -12.90 -5.91
C LYS A 135 -34.42 -13.72 -5.71
N TRP A 136 -35.11 -14.03 -6.80
CA TRP A 136 -36.37 -14.78 -6.76
C TRP A 136 -36.15 -16.21 -7.24
N ASN A 137 -36.07 -17.13 -6.28
CA ASN A 137 -35.72 -18.53 -6.55
C ASN A 137 -36.70 -19.22 -7.50
N VAL A 138 -37.99 -18.85 -7.49
CA VAL A 138 -39.01 -19.43 -8.38
C VAL A 138 -38.68 -19.14 -9.85
N PHE A 139 -38.40 -17.87 -10.18
CA PHE A 139 -38.00 -17.47 -11.54
C PHE A 139 -36.68 -18.14 -11.97
N ILE A 140 -35.69 -18.13 -11.07
CA ILE A 140 -34.38 -18.73 -11.34
C ILE A 140 -34.51 -20.22 -11.65
N LYS A 141 -35.30 -20.95 -10.86
CA LYS A 141 -35.50 -22.40 -11.04
C LYS A 141 -36.30 -22.73 -12.31
N ALA A 142 -37.24 -21.87 -12.68
CA ALA A 142 -37.95 -21.94 -13.96
C ALA A 142 -37.08 -21.57 -15.18
N GLY A 143 -35.79 -21.26 -14.97
CA GLY A 143 -34.84 -20.93 -16.04
C GLY A 143 -34.90 -19.47 -16.50
N VAL A 144 -35.77 -18.64 -15.93
CA VAL A 144 -35.86 -17.20 -16.24
C VAL A 144 -34.78 -16.49 -15.44
N THR A 145 -33.57 -16.34 -16.00
CA THR A 145 -32.39 -15.82 -15.29
C THR A 145 -31.73 -14.63 -15.96
N HIS A 146 -31.89 -14.46 -17.28
CA HIS A 146 -31.23 -13.43 -18.08
C HIS A 146 -32.25 -12.56 -18.83
N VAL A 147 -31.83 -11.37 -19.25
CA VAL A 147 -32.68 -10.46 -20.04
C VAL A 147 -33.22 -11.14 -21.30
N LYS A 148 -32.42 -11.95 -22.00
CA LYS A 148 -32.89 -12.74 -23.15
C LYS A 148 -34.04 -13.70 -22.85
N HIS A 149 -34.19 -14.19 -21.61
CA HIS A 149 -35.26 -15.13 -21.26
C HIS A 149 -36.62 -14.43 -21.06
N ILE A 150 -36.63 -13.09 -21.02
CA ILE A 150 -37.86 -12.29 -20.90
C ILE A 150 -38.09 -11.41 -22.13
N ALA A 151 -37.26 -11.55 -23.16
CA ALA A 151 -37.35 -10.79 -24.41
C ALA A 151 -37.82 -11.68 -25.57
N TYR A 152 -38.43 -11.07 -26.57
CA TYR A 152 -38.74 -11.75 -27.82
C TYR A 152 -37.46 -12.04 -28.62
N GLU A 153 -37.40 -13.21 -29.27
CA GLU A 153 -36.25 -13.59 -30.09
C GLU A 153 -36.27 -12.93 -31.49
N VAL A 154 -37.48 -12.72 -32.05
CA VAL A 154 -37.66 -12.32 -33.45
C VAL A 154 -38.08 -10.85 -33.60
N ILE A 155 -38.78 -10.30 -32.60
CA ILE A 155 -39.24 -8.90 -32.60
C ILE A 155 -38.65 -8.16 -31.40
N PRO A 156 -38.46 -6.84 -31.47
CA PRO A 156 -38.09 -6.07 -30.29
C PRO A 156 -39.18 -6.09 -29.21
N GLY A 157 -38.77 -6.12 -27.94
CA GLY A 157 -39.64 -6.01 -26.77
C GLY A 157 -39.60 -7.18 -25.80
N PHE A 158 -40.34 -7.04 -24.70
CA PHE A 158 -40.44 -8.05 -23.63
C PHE A 158 -41.65 -8.95 -23.81
N LEU A 159 -41.51 -10.20 -23.40
CA LEU A 159 -42.59 -11.18 -23.36
C LEU A 159 -43.71 -10.74 -22.40
N PRO A 160 -44.98 -11.04 -22.71
CA PRO A 160 -46.10 -10.69 -21.86
C PRO A 160 -46.07 -11.47 -20.54
N SER A 161 -46.67 -10.89 -19.51
CA SER A 161 -46.71 -11.50 -18.17
C SER A 161 -47.34 -12.89 -18.14
N SER A 162 -48.35 -13.16 -18.99
CA SER A 162 -48.96 -14.48 -19.11
C SER A 162 -47.93 -15.55 -19.50
N TYR A 163 -47.12 -15.28 -20.51
CA TYR A 163 -46.13 -16.25 -21.01
C TYR A 163 -45.07 -16.59 -19.96
N ILE A 164 -44.59 -15.59 -19.21
CA ILE A 164 -43.63 -15.83 -18.13
C ILE A 164 -44.27 -16.63 -16.99
N VAL A 165 -45.54 -16.39 -16.69
CA VAL A 165 -46.27 -17.18 -15.69
C VAL A 165 -46.43 -18.62 -16.15
N ASP A 166 -46.74 -18.86 -17.42
CA ASP A 166 -46.88 -20.20 -17.98
C ASP A 166 -45.57 -20.99 -17.83
N ILE A 167 -44.41 -20.39 -18.15
CA ILE A 167 -43.08 -20.99 -17.93
C ILE A 167 -42.86 -21.36 -16.45
N ILE A 168 -43.28 -20.48 -15.53
CA ILE A 168 -43.12 -20.74 -14.11
C ILE A 168 -44.07 -21.85 -13.65
N GLN A 169 -45.31 -21.89 -14.14
CA GLN A 169 -46.31 -22.91 -13.79
C GLN A 169 -45.94 -24.30 -14.31
N GLU A 170 -45.26 -24.39 -15.45
CA GLU A 170 -44.68 -25.66 -15.94
C GLU A 170 -43.67 -26.23 -14.95
N TYR A 171 -42.93 -25.37 -14.24
CA TYR A 171 -41.96 -25.77 -13.23
C TYR A 171 -42.60 -26.00 -11.84
N ASP A 172 -43.53 -25.13 -11.45
CA ASP A 172 -44.19 -25.13 -10.14
C ASP A 172 -45.69 -24.83 -10.32
N PRO A 173 -46.56 -25.86 -10.42
CA PRO A 173 -47.98 -25.69 -10.70
C PRO A 173 -48.76 -24.93 -9.62
N ASP A 174 -48.25 -24.90 -8.38
CA ASP A 174 -48.95 -24.35 -7.22
C ASP A 174 -48.71 -22.84 -7.03
N VAL A 175 -47.99 -22.18 -7.94
CA VAL A 175 -47.69 -20.75 -7.83
C VAL A 175 -48.94 -19.88 -7.95
N ASN A 176 -48.97 -18.81 -7.15
CA ASN A 176 -50.01 -17.80 -7.26
C ASN A 176 -49.80 -16.94 -8.52
N VAL A 177 -50.65 -17.16 -9.54
CA VAL A 177 -50.63 -16.46 -10.84
C VAL A 177 -50.64 -14.94 -10.69
N LEU A 178 -51.51 -14.39 -9.84
CA LEU A 178 -51.62 -12.93 -9.66
C LEU A 178 -50.34 -12.36 -9.05
N ALA A 179 -49.77 -13.03 -8.05
CA ALA A 179 -48.51 -12.65 -7.45
C ALA A 179 -47.34 -12.74 -8.45
N MET A 180 -47.32 -13.74 -9.33
CA MET A 180 -46.27 -13.87 -10.34
C MET A 180 -46.35 -12.78 -11.43
N LYS A 181 -47.56 -12.40 -11.87
CA LYS A 181 -47.74 -11.25 -12.79
C LYS A 181 -47.22 -9.96 -12.16
N GLU A 182 -47.52 -9.73 -10.89
CA GLU A 182 -47.08 -8.54 -10.16
C GLU A 182 -45.57 -8.53 -9.91
N ASN A 183 -44.99 -9.70 -9.59
CA ASN A 183 -43.54 -9.86 -9.50
C ASN A 183 -42.88 -9.57 -10.85
N TYR A 184 -43.41 -10.09 -11.96
CA TYR A 184 -42.85 -9.81 -13.28
C TYR A 184 -42.93 -8.32 -13.66
N ARG A 185 -44.06 -7.66 -13.36
CA ARG A 185 -44.19 -6.19 -13.52
C ARG A 185 -43.11 -5.46 -12.71
N THR A 186 -42.94 -5.84 -11.45
CA THR A 186 -41.92 -5.29 -10.55
C THR A 186 -40.50 -5.52 -11.08
N LEU A 187 -40.24 -6.70 -11.66
CA LEU A 187 -38.95 -7.02 -12.27
C LEU A 187 -38.65 -6.10 -13.45
N LEU A 188 -39.61 -5.90 -14.36
CA LEU A 188 -39.45 -4.99 -15.50
C LEU A 188 -39.16 -3.55 -15.05
N GLU A 189 -39.81 -3.11 -13.96
CA GLU A 189 -39.56 -1.79 -13.35
C GLU A 189 -38.20 -1.69 -12.64
N SER A 190 -37.60 -2.81 -12.27
CA SER A 190 -36.30 -2.89 -11.60
C SER A 190 -35.12 -2.93 -12.58
N ILE A 191 -35.38 -3.14 -13.86
CA ILE A 191 -34.35 -3.19 -14.91
C ILE A 191 -33.90 -1.76 -15.26
N PRO A 192 -32.60 -1.50 -15.45
CA PRO A 192 -32.11 -0.20 -15.90
C PRO A 192 -32.80 0.27 -17.18
N ARG A 193 -33.18 1.54 -17.23
CA ARG A 193 -33.87 2.15 -18.37
C ARG A 193 -33.13 1.94 -19.70
N GLU A 194 -31.80 2.09 -19.68
CA GLU A 194 -30.92 1.86 -20.82
C GLU A 194 -31.10 0.45 -21.43
N TRP A 195 -31.29 -0.57 -20.59
CA TRP A 195 -31.50 -1.95 -21.05
C TRP A 195 -32.91 -2.13 -21.60
N THR A 196 -33.90 -1.53 -20.92
CA THR A 196 -35.30 -1.57 -21.38
C THR A 196 -35.48 -0.90 -22.74
N GLU A 197 -34.82 0.24 -22.96
CA GLU A 197 -34.81 0.95 -24.25
C GLU A 197 -34.12 0.11 -25.32
N TYR A 198 -32.95 -0.45 -25.03
CA TYR A 198 -32.25 -1.34 -25.96
C TYR A 198 -33.09 -2.53 -26.41
N VAL A 199 -33.74 -3.25 -25.48
CA VAL A 199 -34.59 -4.41 -25.79
C VAL A 199 -35.82 -4.02 -26.62
N LYS A 200 -36.35 -2.80 -26.45
CA LYS A 200 -37.50 -2.30 -27.22
C LYS A 200 -37.13 -1.84 -28.63
N GLU A 201 -35.88 -1.48 -28.87
CA GLU A 201 -35.42 -0.92 -30.15
C GLU A 201 -34.66 -1.91 -31.03
N LYS A 202 -34.04 -2.94 -30.43
CA LYS A 202 -33.12 -3.85 -31.11
C LYS A 202 -33.60 -5.30 -31.02
N GLU A 203 -33.46 -6.03 -32.11
CA GLU A 203 -33.71 -7.48 -32.14
C GLU A 203 -32.68 -8.24 -31.31
N PHE A 204 -33.09 -9.39 -30.78
CA PHE A 204 -32.18 -10.30 -30.11
C PHE A 204 -31.25 -10.96 -31.14
N HIS A 205 -29.95 -10.85 -30.90
CA HIS A 205 -28.95 -11.63 -31.61
C HIS A 205 -28.20 -12.49 -30.60
N ASN A 206 -28.19 -13.81 -30.84
CA ASN A 206 -27.50 -14.77 -30.00
C ASN A 206 -25.98 -14.62 -30.17
N MET A 207 -25.41 -13.61 -29.51
CA MET A 207 -23.98 -13.36 -29.45
C MET A 207 -23.41 -13.90 -28.15
N ALA A 208 -22.29 -14.61 -28.26
CA ALA A 208 -21.55 -15.08 -27.10
C ALA A 208 -21.06 -13.88 -26.28
N PHE A 209 -21.39 -13.86 -24.98
CA PHE A 209 -20.89 -12.85 -24.07
C PHE A 209 -19.37 -12.96 -23.92
N LEU A 210 -18.68 -11.85 -24.19
CA LEU A 210 -17.23 -11.73 -24.03
C LEU A 210 -16.93 -10.68 -22.98
N ALA A 211 -16.56 -11.13 -21.79
CA ALA A 211 -16.26 -10.22 -20.69
C ALA A 211 -15.05 -9.32 -21.01
N ASP A 212 -15.31 -8.03 -21.15
CA ASP A 212 -14.28 -7.00 -21.34
C ASP A 212 -14.05 -6.22 -20.05
N PHE A 213 -13.17 -6.75 -19.21
CA PHE A 213 -12.75 -6.11 -17.97
C PHE A 213 -11.44 -5.36 -18.15
N CYS A 214 -11.36 -4.18 -17.55
CA CYS A 214 -10.16 -3.39 -17.37
C CYS A 214 -9.88 -3.17 -15.88
N VAL A 215 -8.65 -2.81 -15.55
CA VAL A 215 -8.21 -2.46 -14.20
C VAL A 215 -7.60 -1.07 -14.21
N LYS A 216 -8.05 -0.20 -13.30
CA LYS A 216 -7.43 1.10 -13.04
C LYS A 216 -6.15 0.91 -12.24
N TYR A 217 -5.02 1.30 -12.81
CA TYR A 217 -3.71 1.21 -12.16
C TYR A 217 -2.83 2.38 -12.62
N GLU A 218 -2.25 3.13 -11.66
CA GLU A 218 -1.36 4.29 -11.94
C GLU A 218 -1.92 5.26 -13.01
N ASN A 219 -3.20 5.64 -12.86
CA ASN A 219 -3.96 6.52 -13.78
C ASN A 219 -4.17 5.97 -15.20
N GLN A 220 -3.88 4.69 -15.43
CA GLN A 220 -4.12 4.02 -16.70
C GLN A 220 -5.20 2.94 -16.56
N SER A 221 -5.90 2.68 -17.67
CA SER A 221 -6.81 1.55 -17.79
C SER A 221 -6.11 0.42 -18.52
N ILE A 222 -5.90 -0.71 -17.84
CA ILE A 222 -5.20 -1.87 -18.39
C ILE A 222 -6.21 -3.00 -18.59
N VAL A 223 -6.23 -3.63 -19.77
CA VAL A 223 -7.07 -4.80 -20.03
C VAL A 223 -6.75 -5.92 -19.03
N PHE A 224 -7.75 -6.42 -18.31
CA PHE A 224 -7.57 -7.35 -17.19
C PHE A 224 -6.81 -8.62 -17.59
N SER A 225 -7.07 -9.15 -18.79
CA SER A 225 -6.42 -10.37 -19.30
C SER A 225 -4.90 -10.22 -19.49
N THR A 226 -4.40 -8.99 -19.69
CA THR A 226 -2.97 -8.70 -19.87
C THR A 226 -2.26 -8.42 -18.54
N CYS A 227 -3.00 -8.15 -17.46
CA CYS A 227 -2.43 -7.85 -16.14
C CYS A 227 -1.49 -8.95 -15.64
N THR A 228 -0.40 -8.53 -15.00
CA THR A 228 0.61 -9.43 -14.42
C THR A 228 0.34 -9.67 -12.93
N VAL A 229 0.94 -10.73 -12.37
CA VAL A 229 0.91 -10.97 -10.91
C VAL A 229 1.48 -9.77 -10.13
N LYS A 230 2.46 -9.05 -10.71
CA LYS A 230 3.04 -7.84 -10.11
C LYS A 230 2.02 -6.70 -10.00
N ILE A 231 1.21 -6.48 -11.03
CA ILE A 231 0.16 -5.45 -11.03
C ILE A 231 -0.90 -5.79 -9.97
N PHE A 232 -1.43 -7.02 -9.98
CA PHE A 232 -2.41 -7.45 -8.99
C PHE A 232 -1.90 -7.36 -7.56
N TYR A 233 -0.65 -7.76 -7.33
CA TYR A 233 -0.02 -7.68 -6.01
C TYR A 233 0.08 -6.23 -5.53
N LYS A 234 0.49 -5.31 -6.40
CA LYS A 234 0.56 -3.88 -6.05
C LYS A 234 -0.82 -3.29 -5.72
N LEU A 235 -1.88 -3.65 -6.44
CA LEU A 235 -3.24 -3.21 -6.15
C LEU A 235 -3.72 -3.67 -4.77
N LEU A 236 -3.46 -4.94 -4.45
CA LEU A 236 -3.79 -5.51 -3.15
C LEU A 236 -2.99 -4.85 -2.02
N ILE A 237 -1.69 -4.59 -2.24
CA ILE A 237 -0.85 -3.86 -1.29
C ILE A 237 -1.36 -2.43 -1.11
N HIS A 238 -1.75 -1.74 -2.19
CA HIS A 238 -2.30 -0.38 -2.09
C HIS A 238 -3.57 -0.32 -1.21
N LYS A 239 -4.45 -1.33 -1.30
CA LYS A 239 -5.64 -1.43 -0.45
C LYS A 239 -5.33 -1.80 1.01
N LEU A 240 -4.29 -2.60 1.24
CA LEU A 240 -3.86 -2.99 2.60
C LEU A 240 -3.05 -1.88 3.29
N PHE A 241 -2.28 -1.12 2.53
CA PHE A 241 -1.25 -0.22 3.03
C PHE A 241 -1.85 0.90 3.89
N GLN A 242 -1.16 1.20 4.98
CA GLN A 242 -1.45 2.35 5.82
C GLN A 242 -0.16 3.12 6.09
N HIS A 243 -0.23 4.44 5.98
CA HIS A 243 0.90 5.30 6.30
C HIS A 243 1.37 5.11 7.74
N PRO A 244 2.66 5.34 8.03
CA PRO A 244 3.21 5.24 9.37
C PRO A 244 2.43 6.08 10.38
N VAL A 245 1.97 5.47 11.47
CA VAL A 245 1.25 6.16 12.56
C VAL A 245 2.13 7.25 13.19
N SER A 246 3.46 7.07 13.19
CA SER A 246 4.39 8.07 13.69
C SER A 246 4.34 9.41 12.96
N ASN A 247 3.77 9.47 11.74
CA ASN A 247 3.62 10.74 11.02
C ASN A 247 2.76 11.74 11.81
N SER A 248 1.71 11.30 12.51
CA SER A 248 0.89 12.20 13.34
C SER A 248 1.68 12.73 14.53
N PHE A 249 2.46 11.86 15.20
CA PHE A 249 3.34 12.25 16.29
C PHE A 249 4.34 13.33 15.87
N TRP A 250 5.01 13.15 14.73
CA TRP A 250 5.99 14.13 14.25
C TRP A 250 5.34 15.42 13.75
N LYS A 251 4.17 15.32 13.13
CA LYS A 251 3.36 16.48 12.72
C LYS A 251 3.03 17.37 13.92
N GLU A 252 2.50 16.77 14.99
CA GLU A 252 2.18 17.49 16.22
C GLU A 252 3.44 18.06 16.88
N LYS A 253 4.51 17.26 16.96
CA LYS A 253 5.74 17.66 17.66
C LYS A 253 6.43 18.86 17.04
N PHE A 254 6.46 18.95 15.71
CA PHE A 254 7.15 20.03 15.00
C PHE A 254 6.21 21.08 14.42
N ASN A 255 4.89 20.94 14.61
CA ASN A 255 3.87 21.82 14.04
C ASN A 255 4.02 21.97 12.51
N ILE A 256 4.30 20.85 11.81
CA ILE A 256 4.49 20.80 10.36
C ILE A 256 3.19 20.39 9.70
N ASP A 257 2.57 21.29 8.95
CA ASP A 257 1.37 20.95 8.17
C ASP A 257 1.66 20.29 6.82
N ASP A 258 2.90 20.35 6.35
CA ASP A 258 3.32 19.77 5.08
C ASP A 258 3.55 18.25 5.17
N SER A 259 2.61 17.48 4.62
CA SER A 259 2.73 16.02 4.51
C SER A 259 3.93 15.57 3.67
N ASP A 260 4.39 16.38 2.70
CA ASP A 260 5.46 16.02 1.78
C ASP A 260 6.81 15.89 2.48
N VAL A 261 7.05 16.66 3.54
CA VAL A 261 8.27 16.57 4.36
C VAL A 261 8.42 15.14 4.91
N PHE A 262 7.32 14.57 5.41
CA PHE A 262 7.30 13.22 5.97
C PHE A 262 7.37 12.12 4.91
N PHE A 263 7.00 12.39 3.66
CA PHE A 263 7.20 11.45 2.56
C PHE A 263 8.65 11.44 2.10
N LYS A 264 9.22 12.62 1.88
CA LYS A 264 10.56 12.78 1.32
C LYS A 264 11.66 12.24 2.26
N ARG A 265 11.47 12.28 3.59
CA ARG A 265 12.45 11.70 4.55
C ARG A 265 12.74 10.21 4.33
N TRP A 266 11.76 9.45 3.84
CA TRP A 266 11.94 8.04 3.53
C TRP A 266 12.85 7.84 2.31
N GLY A 267 12.81 8.78 1.35
CA GLY A 267 13.78 8.83 0.25
C GLY A 267 15.20 9.02 0.76
N THR A 268 15.41 9.95 1.70
CA THR A 268 16.72 10.20 2.32
C THR A 268 17.28 8.98 3.05
N LEU A 269 16.41 8.15 3.65
CA LEU A 269 16.83 6.91 4.31
C LEU A 269 17.43 5.89 3.34
N LEU A 270 17.00 5.93 2.07
CA LEU A 270 17.41 5.00 1.02
C LEU A 270 18.58 5.53 0.19
N GLU A 271 19.13 6.69 0.54
CA GLU A 271 20.36 7.20 -0.07
C GLU A 271 21.49 6.18 0.09
N SER A 272 22.09 5.80 -1.04
CA SER A 272 23.23 4.89 -1.07
C SER A 272 24.38 5.39 -0.18
N TYR A 273 25.26 4.47 0.25
CA TYR A 273 26.51 4.77 0.98
C TYR A 273 26.36 5.14 2.46
N LYS A 274 25.14 5.08 3.01
CA LYS A 274 24.91 5.03 4.46
C LYS A 274 25.16 3.60 4.99
N PRO A 275 25.89 3.45 6.11
CA PRO A 275 26.03 2.17 6.80
C PRO A 275 24.67 1.58 7.23
N PRO A 276 24.49 0.24 7.21
CA PRO A 276 23.24 -0.40 7.60
C PRO A 276 22.73 -0.02 8.99
N GLU A 277 23.63 0.12 9.98
CA GLU A 277 23.26 0.51 11.35
C GLU A 277 22.66 1.92 11.43
N ILE A 278 23.09 2.83 10.55
CA ILE A 278 22.55 4.18 10.48
C ILE A 278 21.15 4.15 9.87
N ILE A 279 21.00 3.42 8.77
CA ILE A 279 19.70 3.22 8.10
C ILE A 279 18.70 2.62 9.08
N GLU A 280 19.11 1.62 9.87
CA GLU A 280 18.25 0.99 10.88
C GLU A 280 17.86 1.98 11.99
N LEU A 281 18.81 2.78 12.50
CA LEU A 281 18.53 3.75 13.55
C LEU A 281 17.57 4.85 13.06
N ASP A 282 17.84 5.43 11.90
CA ASP A 282 16.99 6.46 11.30
C ASP A 282 15.60 5.90 10.99
N PHE A 283 15.50 4.65 10.53
CA PHE A 283 14.22 3.98 10.29
C PHE A 283 13.41 3.88 11.57
N LYS A 284 14.04 3.39 12.65
CA LYS A 284 13.39 3.31 13.97
C LYS A 284 13.02 4.69 14.50
N MET A 285 13.87 5.69 14.27
CA MET A 285 13.60 7.07 14.69
C MET A 285 12.39 7.63 13.95
N TYR A 286 12.33 7.55 12.62
CA TYR A 286 11.21 8.07 11.83
C TYR A 286 9.87 7.36 12.15
N HIS A 287 9.93 6.08 12.49
CA HIS A 287 8.79 5.31 13.01
C HIS A 287 8.47 5.57 14.48
N ASN A 288 9.23 6.40 15.19
CA ASN A 288 9.15 6.56 16.65
C ASN A 288 9.16 5.19 17.37
N ALA A 289 9.98 4.26 16.88
CA ALA A 289 10.11 2.88 17.32
C ALA A 289 11.35 2.65 18.22
N ILE A 290 12.06 3.72 18.61
CA ILE A 290 13.16 3.64 19.58
C ILE A 290 12.57 3.51 20.99
N PHE A 291 13.09 2.55 21.77
CA PHE A 291 12.75 2.34 23.17
C PHE A 291 13.48 3.34 24.07
N THR A 292 12.73 4.31 24.57
CA THR A 292 13.14 5.28 25.58
C THR A 292 12.77 4.79 26.98
N TYR A 293 13.37 5.33 28.04
CA TYR A 293 13.00 4.93 29.41
C TYR A 293 11.55 5.25 29.74
N GLU A 294 10.97 6.29 29.16
CA GLU A 294 9.53 6.54 29.24
C GLU A 294 8.70 5.35 28.71
N LYS A 295 9.02 4.86 27.50
CA LYS A 295 8.32 3.70 26.92
C LYS A 295 8.56 2.43 27.73
N LEU A 296 9.80 2.22 28.20
CA LEU A 296 10.16 1.04 28.99
C LEU A 296 9.45 1.02 30.34
N PHE A 297 9.29 2.17 30.99
CA PHE A 297 8.55 2.32 32.23
C PHE A 297 7.06 2.00 32.04
N ILE A 298 6.44 2.54 31.00
CA ILE A 298 5.02 2.29 30.66
C ILE A 298 4.75 0.78 30.47
N ILE A 299 5.69 0.03 29.88
CA ILE A 299 5.56 -1.42 29.68
C ILE A 299 6.10 -2.26 30.85
N GLY A 300 6.46 -1.64 31.98
CA GLY A 300 6.94 -2.32 33.19
C GLY A 300 8.31 -3.00 33.05
N LYS A 301 9.17 -2.50 32.16
CA LYS A 301 10.54 -3.02 31.96
C LYS A 301 11.61 -2.24 32.74
N THR A 302 11.28 -1.07 33.28
CA THR A 302 12.13 -0.28 34.16
C THR A 302 11.31 0.25 35.33
N GLU A 303 11.96 0.47 36.47
CA GLU A 303 11.31 1.02 37.69
C GLU A 303 11.10 2.54 37.62
N SER A 304 11.79 3.21 36.69
CA SER A 304 11.74 4.64 36.47
C SER A 304 11.70 4.96 34.98
N ASN A 305 11.08 6.09 34.64
CA ASN A 305 11.09 6.71 33.32
C ASN A 305 12.23 7.74 33.14
N CYS A 306 13.04 7.99 34.18
CA CYS A 306 14.15 8.92 34.12
C CYS A 306 15.23 8.45 33.15
N CYS A 307 15.92 9.40 32.51
CA CYS A 307 17.05 9.12 31.65
C CYS A 307 18.17 8.43 32.43
N PRO A 308 18.72 7.31 31.93
CA PRO A 308 19.80 6.61 32.61
C PRO A 308 21.09 7.43 32.68
N ILE A 309 21.27 8.40 31.78
CA ILE A 309 22.52 9.17 31.71
C ILE A 309 22.48 10.36 32.69
N CYS A 310 21.45 11.20 32.62
CA CYS A 310 21.38 12.38 33.48
C CYS A 310 20.65 12.10 34.80
N SER A 311 19.76 11.10 34.87
CA SER A 311 18.90 10.77 36.02
C SER A 311 18.00 11.91 36.53
N LEU A 312 17.89 13.03 35.80
CA LEU A 312 17.16 14.23 36.24
C LEU A 312 15.77 14.38 35.61
N GLN A 313 15.60 13.94 34.37
CA GLN A 313 14.38 14.15 33.59
C GLN A 313 13.91 12.84 32.98
N ASN A 314 12.62 12.76 32.66
CA ASN A 314 12.04 11.66 31.91
C ASN A 314 12.69 11.58 30.53
N GLU A 315 13.05 10.37 30.10
CA GLU A 315 13.61 10.18 28.76
C GLU A 315 12.50 9.88 27.76
N ASP A 316 12.02 10.92 27.09
CA ASP A 316 11.31 10.79 25.81
C ASP A 316 12.32 10.74 24.64
N ILE A 317 11.83 10.63 23.40
CA ILE A 317 12.70 10.55 22.22
C ILE A 317 13.51 11.83 22.00
N ILE A 318 12.99 12.97 22.43
CA ILE A 318 13.65 14.27 22.29
C ILE A 318 14.78 14.39 23.29
N HIS A 319 14.51 14.05 24.55
CA HIS A 319 15.50 14.05 25.62
C HIS A 319 16.66 13.11 25.29
N LEU A 320 16.37 11.91 24.76
CA LEU A 320 17.38 10.93 24.39
C LEU A 320 18.42 11.51 23.42
N PHE A 321 18.00 12.31 22.43
CA PHE A 321 18.87 12.78 21.36
C PHE A 321 19.38 14.21 21.51
N ILE A 322 18.56 15.14 22.00
CA ILE A 322 18.92 16.56 22.04
C ILE A 322 18.61 17.25 23.37
N GLY A 323 17.65 16.74 24.16
CA GLY A 323 17.20 17.40 25.39
C GLY A 323 18.02 17.06 26.65
N CYS A 324 18.89 16.05 26.60
CA CYS A 324 19.70 15.68 27.76
C CYS A 324 20.82 16.70 28.03
N ASN A 325 20.94 17.16 29.28
CA ASN A 325 21.98 18.11 29.70
C ASN A 325 23.41 17.60 29.40
N GLU A 326 23.61 16.28 29.49
CA GLU A 326 24.88 15.61 29.18
C GLU A 326 25.21 15.57 27.68
N LEU A 327 24.34 16.13 26.82
CA LEU A 327 24.56 16.31 25.39
C LEU A 327 24.71 17.79 24.99
N HIS A 328 24.46 18.74 25.91
CA HIS A 328 24.40 20.16 25.59
C HIS A 328 25.66 20.68 24.89
N GLU A 329 26.83 20.32 25.41
CA GLU A 329 28.11 20.71 24.80
C GLU A 329 28.30 20.13 23.40
N PHE A 330 27.96 18.86 23.19
CA PHE A 330 28.05 18.22 21.87
C PHE A 330 27.08 18.84 20.87
N ILE A 331 25.82 19.05 21.27
CA ILE A 331 24.82 19.64 20.38
C ILE A 331 25.24 21.05 19.97
N ASN A 332 25.55 21.92 20.93
CA ASN A 332 25.78 23.33 20.63
C ASN A 332 27.17 23.59 20.05
N LYS A 333 28.24 23.04 20.66
CA LYS A 333 29.62 23.35 20.24
C LYS A 333 30.12 22.49 19.09
N PHE A 334 29.47 21.37 18.79
CA PHE A 334 29.88 20.49 17.70
C PHE A 334 28.82 20.39 16.60
N VAL A 335 27.60 19.94 16.90
CA VAL A 335 26.58 19.70 15.87
C VAL A 335 26.12 21.00 15.23
N VAL A 336 25.63 21.96 16.02
CA VAL A 336 25.12 23.25 15.52
C VAL A 336 26.23 24.04 14.83
N TYR A 337 27.40 24.16 15.46
CA TYR A 337 28.57 24.84 14.87
C TYR A 337 28.95 24.29 13.47
N HIS A 338 28.99 22.97 13.31
CA HIS A 338 29.32 22.37 12.01
C HIS A 338 28.17 22.49 11.01
N LEU A 339 26.91 22.47 11.45
CA LEU A 339 25.78 22.77 10.55
C LEU A 339 25.86 24.20 10.04
N GLU A 340 26.06 25.19 10.90
CA GLU A 340 26.25 26.60 10.50
C GLU A 340 27.37 26.73 9.46
N THR A 341 28.48 26.02 9.67
CA THR A 341 29.59 25.97 8.70
C THR A 341 29.17 25.36 7.36
N LEU A 342 28.36 24.28 7.36
CA LEU A 342 27.84 23.64 6.15
C LEU A 342 26.81 24.51 5.40
N PHE A 343 26.18 25.47 6.09
CA PHE A 343 25.17 26.38 5.53
C PHE A 343 25.68 27.79 5.22
N LYS A 344 26.98 28.07 5.43
CA LYS A 344 27.57 29.42 5.34
C LYS A 344 27.31 30.16 4.01
N ASP A 345 27.14 29.43 2.90
CA ASP A 345 26.99 29.96 1.55
C ASP A 345 25.51 30.02 1.09
N VAL A 346 24.57 29.93 2.02
CA VAL A 346 23.14 30.08 1.73
C VAL A 346 22.69 31.52 1.99
N ASP A 347 22.18 32.16 0.93
CA ASP A 347 21.43 33.40 1.04
C ASP A 347 20.14 33.16 1.84
N VAL A 348 20.15 33.58 3.11
CA VAL A 348 18.99 33.75 4.02
C VAL A 348 18.54 32.50 4.82
N ASN A 349 18.74 32.60 6.14
CA ASN A 349 17.92 32.09 7.25
C ASN A 349 17.28 30.68 7.19
N ILE A 350 17.97 29.65 6.69
CA ILE A 350 17.52 28.25 6.87
C ILE A 350 17.20 27.95 8.34
N PHE A 351 17.99 28.45 9.28
CA PHE A 351 17.75 28.26 10.71
C PHE A 351 16.55 29.04 11.27
N ASN A 352 16.05 30.08 10.60
CA ASN A 352 14.81 30.74 11.02
C ASN A 352 13.57 30.09 10.39
N THR A 353 13.74 29.34 9.30
CA THR A 353 12.64 28.64 8.60
C THR A 353 12.52 27.16 9.02
N LEU A 354 13.64 26.50 9.32
CA LEU A 354 13.74 25.11 9.77
C LEU A 354 14.41 25.07 11.14
N ARG A 355 13.70 24.56 12.14
CA ARG A 355 14.27 24.42 13.47
C ARG A 355 15.32 23.30 13.50
N PHE A 356 16.35 23.43 14.32
CA PHE A 356 17.40 22.41 14.46
C PHE A 356 16.82 21.03 14.82
N ASP A 357 15.86 20.97 15.74
CA ASP A 357 15.22 19.74 16.15
C ASP A 357 14.47 19.08 14.99
N GLU A 358 13.73 19.85 14.20
CA GLU A 358 13.11 19.34 12.98
C GLU A 358 14.15 18.72 12.05
N MET A 359 15.21 19.44 11.68
CA MET A 359 16.28 18.92 10.81
C MET A 359 16.90 17.64 11.39
N PHE A 360 17.11 17.62 12.71
CA PHE A 360 17.69 16.50 13.42
C PHE A 360 16.76 15.28 13.45
N PHE A 361 15.44 15.39 13.30
CA PHE A 361 14.52 14.25 13.35
C PHE A 361 13.84 13.90 12.01
N SER A 362 13.75 14.84 11.06
CA SER A 362 13.04 14.66 9.79
C SER A 362 13.97 14.55 8.58
N SER A 363 15.25 14.94 8.70
CA SER A 363 16.23 15.09 7.61
C SER A 363 15.84 16.11 6.54
N LEU A 364 16.84 16.63 5.83
CA LEU A 364 16.63 17.60 4.76
C LEU A 364 16.17 16.88 3.50
N SER A 365 14.96 17.20 3.10
CA SER A 365 14.22 16.43 2.11
C SER A 365 14.19 17.10 0.73
N THR A 366 14.52 18.39 0.66
CA THR A 366 14.67 19.17 -0.56
C THR A 366 16.13 19.53 -0.81
N GLY A 367 16.56 19.47 -2.07
CA GLY A 367 17.89 19.93 -2.47
C GLY A 367 18.00 21.44 -2.25
N ILE A 368 18.79 21.84 -1.27
CA ILE A 368 19.02 23.25 -0.96
C ILE A 368 20.12 23.76 -1.89
N LYS A 369 19.86 24.85 -2.62
CA LYS A 369 20.84 25.47 -3.51
C LYS A 369 22.10 25.80 -2.71
N ASN A 370 23.26 25.50 -3.28
CA ASN A 370 24.58 25.70 -2.65
C ASN A 370 24.90 24.84 -1.42
N VAL A 371 24.04 23.89 -1.05
CA VAL A 371 24.31 22.96 0.06
C VAL A 371 24.46 21.55 -0.46
N ASN A 372 25.41 20.81 0.09
CA ASN A 372 25.49 19.37 -0.11
C ASN A 372 24.53 18.66 0.86
N THR A 373 23.25 18.59 0.49
CA THR A 373 22.18 18.03 1.33
C THR A 373 22.44 16.58 1.73
N PHE A 374 23.04 15.78 0.85
CA PHE A 374 23.46 14.41 1.18
C PHE A 374 24.43 14.41 2.35
N PHE A 375 25.50 15.21 2.29
CA PHE A 375 26.51 15.23 3.35
C PHE A 375 25.95 15.74 4.67
N VAL A 376 25.06 16.74 4.65
CA VAL A 376 24.38 17.23 5.85
C VAL A 376 23.55 16.11 6.50
N ASN A 377 22.73 15.42 5.71
CA ASN A 377 21.93 14.28 6.20
C ASN A 377 22.83 13.17 6.73
N PHE A 378 23.90 12.83 6.01
CA PHE A 378 24.90 11.85 6.45
C PHE A 378 25.53 12.24 7.81
N PHE A 379 25.97 13.50 7.96
CA PHE A 379 26.54 14.04 9.19
C PHE A 379 25.56 13.94 10.37
N LEU A 380 24.32 14.39 10.19
CA LEU A 380 23.27 14.30 11.21
C LEU A 380 23.01 12.86 11.63
N SER A 381 22.96 11.94 10.67
CA SER A 381 22.71 10.52 10.93
C SER A 381 23.85 9.88 11.76
N ILE A 382 25.09 10.29 11.53
CA ILE A 382 26.25 9.86 12.32
C ILE A 382 26.19 10.46 13.74
N CYS A 383 25.75 11.71 13.89
CA CYS A 383 25.55 12.33 15.19
C CYS A 383 24.50 11.56 16.01
N ARG A 384 23.36 11.21 15.40
CA ARG A 384 22.33 10.35 16.03
C ARG A 384 22.92 9.02 16.46
N LEU A 385 23.65 8.34 15.58
CA LEU A 385 24.27 7.05 15.90
C LEU A 385 25.26 7.18 17.08
N SER A 386 26.03 8.26 17.12
CA SER A 386 26.99 8.53 18.19
C SER A 386 26.31 8.64 19.55
N ILE A 387 25.24 9.42 19.61
CA ILE A 387 24.42 9.60 20.83
C ILE A 387 23.80 8.27 21.25
N TYR A 388 23.18 7.56 20.30
CA TYR A 388 22.52 6.29 20.57
C TYR A 388 23.51 5.24 21.08
N LYS A 389 24.67 5.06 20.43
CA LYS A 389 25.70 4.11 20.87
C LYS A 389 26.30 4.50 22.22
N ARG A 390 26.55 5.78 22.48
CA ARG A 390 26.97 6.25 23.82
C ARG A 390 25.97 5.82 24.89
N ARG A 391 24.67 6.04 24.66
CA ARG A 391 23.62 5.62 25.59
C ARG A 391 23.64 4.10 25.82
N GLN A 392 23.73 3.32 24.76
CA GLN A 392 23.74 1.85 24.86
C GLN A 392 24.98 1.33 25.61
N LEU A 393 26.15 1.94 25.39
CA LEU A 393 27.37 1.61 26.13
C LEU A 393 27.22 1.97 27.60
N PHE A 394 26.70 3.15 27.92
CA PHE A 394 26.47 3.56 29.30
C PHE A 394 25.52 2.58 30.03
N ILE A 395 24.42 2.18 29.40
CA ILE A 395 23.48 1.21 29.98
C ILE A 395 24.16 -0.15 30.25
N LYS A 396 25.05 -0.60 29.36
CA LYS A 396 25.70 -1.92 29.46
C LYS A 396 26.89 -1.95 30.42
N SER A 397 27.73 -0.92 30.43
CA SER A 397 29.02 -0.92 31.13
C SER A 397 29.20 0.22 32.13
N GLN A 398 28.21 1.11 32.27
CA GLN A 398 28.29 2.34 33.10
C GLN A 398 29.45 3.27 32.71
N GLN A 399 30.02 3.10 31.52
CA GLN A 399 31.13 3.92 31.04
C GLN A 399 30.61 5.19 30.36
N LYS A 400 31.06 6.35 30.86
CA LYS A 400 30.84 7.63 30.20
C LYS A 400 31.85 7.83 29.07
N MET A 401 31.36 7.89 27.84
CA MET A 401 32.15 8.18 26.65
C MET A 401 31.96 9.63 26.20
N ASP A 402 33.05 10.28 25.79
CA ASP A 402 33.03 11.57 25.11
C ASP A 402 32.40 11.40 23.71
N VAL A 403 31.16 11.86 23.58
CA VAL A 403 30.36 11.70 22.36
C VAL A 403 30.96 12.47 21.18
N THR A 404 31.66 13.58 21.44
CA THR A 404 32.31 14.41 20.42
C THR A 404 33.47 13.64 19.80
N LYS A 405 34.39 13.12 20.63
CA LYS A 405 35.52 12.31 20.14
C LYS A 405 35.02 11.07 19.40
N PHE A 406 33.98 10.42 19.92
CA PHE A 406 33.39 9.24 19.29
C PHE A 406 32.75 9.55 17.93
N CYS A 407 32.00 10.64 17.82
CA CYS A 407 31.39 11.09 16.57
C CYS A 407 32.46 11.42 15.52
N LYS A 408 33.50 12.17 15.90
CA LYS A 408 34.64 12.49 15.01
C LYS A 408 35.31 11.22 14.48
N TYR A 409 35.54 10.23 15.35
CA TYR A 409 36.11 8.95 14.95
C TYR A 409 35.21 8.24 13.92
N MET A 410 33.90 8.13 14.20
CA MET A 410 32.97 7.47 13.28
C MET A 410 32.87 8.20 11.93
N LEU A 411 32.78 9.53 11.92
CA LEU A 411 32.78 10.32 10.68
C LEU A 411 34.02 10.01 9.82
N ARG A 412 35.22 10.05 10.41
CA ARG A 412 36.47 9.73 9.70
C ARG A 412 36.46 8.32 9.14
N GLN A 413 36.08 7.34 9.95
CA GLN A 413 36.04 5.94 9.52
C GLN A 413 35.08 5.72 8.34
N PHE A 414 33.85 6.21 8.43
CA PHE A 414 32.87 6.00 7.37
C PHE A 414 33.18 6.77 6.09
N ILE A 415 33.72 7.98 6.18
CA ILE A 415 34.14 8.75 4.99
C ILE A 415 35.35 8.08 4.33
N SER A 416 36.36 7.67 5.10
CA SER A 416 37.54 6.96 4.57
C SER A 416 37.16 5.61 3.95
N TYR A 417 36.23 4.88 4.55
CA TYR A 417 35.69 3.65 3.98
C TYR A 417 35.02 3.92 2.63
N ASN A 418 34.13 4.92 2.55
CA ASN A 418 33.47 5.27 1.29
C ASN A 418 34.45 5.78 0.24
N HIS A 419 35.50 6.51 0.63
CA HIS A 419 36.57 6.90 -0.26
C HIS A 419 37.29 5.69 -0.86
N TYR A 420 37.69 4.73 -0.02
CA TYR A 420 38.32 3.50 -0.50
C TYR A 420 37.39 2.70 -1.43
N GLN A 421 36.13 2.54 -1.07
CA GLN A 421 35.17 1.79 -1.91
C GLN A 421 34.92 2.49 -3.25
N LEU A 422 34.60 3.78 -3.24
CA LEU A 422 34.23 4.52 -4.44
C LEU A 422 35.44 4.89 -5.30
N CYS A 423 36.50 5.44 -4.72
CA CYS A 423 37.64 5.93 -5.48
C CYS A 423 38.59 4.81 -5.88
N ILE A 424 38.87 3.86 -4.99
CA ILE A 424 39.91 2.84 -5.20
C ILE A 424 39.33 1.56 -5.79
N LYS A 425 38.26 1.01 -5.19
CA LYS A 425 37.68 -0.28 -5.65
C LYS A 425 36.79 -0.15 -6.88
N GLU A 426 35.88 0.83 -6.88
CA GLU A 426 34.88 0.97 -7.95
C GLU A 426 35.29 1.95 -9.07
N ASN A 427 36.39 2.70 -8.89
CA ASN A 427 36.84 3.75 -9.82
C ASN A 427 35.76 4.80 -10.16
N ARG A 428 34.96 5.17 -9.15
CA ARG A 428 33.86 6.15 -9.19
C ARG A 428 34.16 7.39 -8.36
N ARG A 429 35.35 7.97 -8.55
CA ARG A 429 35.80 9.16 -7.82
C ARG A 429 34.85 10.35 -7.97
N ASN A 430 34.28 10.55 -9.15
CA ASN A 430 33.28 11.59 -9.41
C ASN A 430 32.06 11.51 -8.47
N ILE A 431 31.59 10.30 -8.12
CA ILE A 431 30.50 10.10 -7.16
C ILE A 431 30.95 10.49 -5.76
N PHE A 432 32.14 10.04 -5.33
CA PHE A 432 32.69 10.44 -4.03
C PHE A 432 32.84 11.96 -3.92
N SER A 433 33.41 12.60 -4.94
CA SER A 433 33.54 14.05 -5.00
C SER A 433 32.18 14.73 -4.90
N LYS A 434 31.17 14.26 -5.63
CA LYS A 434 29.81 14.82 -5.57
C LYS A 434 29.18 14.70 -4.18
N LEU A 435 29.34 13.55 -3.52
CA LEU A 435 28.67 13.24 -2.25
C LEU A 435 29.40 13.80 -1.03
N PHE A 436 30.73 13.75 -1.00
CA PHE A 436 31.52 14.03 0.21
C PHE A 436 32.41 15.27 0.10
N LEU A 437 32.78 15.73 -1.09
CA LEU A 437 33.72 16.87 -1.24
C LEU A 437 33.06 18.14 -1.77
N ASN A 438 32.07 18.00 -2.64
CA ASN A 438 31.41 19.12 -3.30
C ASN A 438 30.76 20.03 -2.25
N ARG A 439 31.15 21.32 -2.27
CA ARG A 439 30.68 22.35 -1.32
C ARG A 439 30.80 21.89 0.15
N ASN A 440 31.82 21.09 0.47
CA ASN A 440 32.03 20.59 1.81
C ASN A 440 33.22 21.30 2.50
N PRO A 441 32.96 22.18 3.48
CA PRO A 441 34.02 22.80 4.27
C PRO A 441 34.67 21.85 5.30
N LEU A 442 34.06 20.71 5.62
CA LEU A 442 34.51 19.80 6.68
C LEU A 442 35.43 18.68 6.18
N VAL A 443 35.37 18.37 4.89
CA VAL A 443 36.16 17.31 4.26
C VAL A 443 36.75 17.84 2.98
N LYS A 444 38.08 17.74 2.85
CA LYS A 444 38.81 18.10 1.63
C LYS A 444 39.66 16.92 1.19
N GLU A 445 40.06 16.94 -0.07
CA GLU A 445 41.03 16.00 -0.61
C GLU A 445 42.18 16.82 -1.21
N THR A 446 43.42 16.47 -0.86
CA THR A 446 44.62 17.10 -1.39
C THR A 446 45.59 15.99 -1.75
N GLU A 447 46.01 15.95 -3.02
CA GLU A 447 46.94 14.92 -3.55
C GLU A 447 46.49 13.47 -3.28
N GLY A 448 45.18 13.22 -3.23
CA GLY A 448 44.63 11.88 -2.95
C GLY A 448 44.50 11.54 -1.46
N VAL A 449 44.84 12.47 -0.56
CA VAL A 449 44.74 12.32 0.89
C VAL A 449 43.53 13.11 1.41
N LEU A 450 42.71 12.46 2.23
CA LEU A 450 41.58 13.10 2.89
C LEU A 450 42.02 13.94 4.09
N ILE A 451 41.53 15.16 4.16
CA ILE A 451 41.74 16.12 5.24
C ILE A 451 40.40 16.38 5.92
N PHE A 452 40.35 16.20 7.24
CA PHE A 452 39.16 16.38 8.06
C PHE A 452 39.31 17.64 8.93
N ILE A 453 38.37 18.58 8.82
CA ILE A 453 38.43 19.92 9.44
C ILE A 453 37.51 19.98 10.68
N PHE A 454 37.38 18.85 11.37
CA PHE A 454 36.56 18.69 12.57
C PHE A 454 37.29 17.93 13.68
#